data_AF-A0A0A5G214-F1
#
_entry.id   AF-A0A0A5G214-F1
#
_cell.length_a   1.000
_cell.length_b   1.000
_cell.length_c   1.000
_cell.angle_alpha   90.00
_cell.angle_beta   90.00
_cell.angle_gamma   90.00
#
_symmetry.space_group_name_H-M   'P 1'
#
loop_
_entity.id
_entity.type
_entity.pdbx_description
1 polymer ?
#
loop_
_entity_poly.entity_id
_entity_poly.type
_entity_poly.pdbx_seq_one_letter_code
_entity_poly.pdbx_strand_id
1 'polypeptide(L)'
;MLIANLIIMIGFIGIGIKHFVVKPIQSITDQLSVIQGDQIDLSKKIEIKTNDEFKELVLAFNDMLETLKGVIGVVRDSSNQLTTSTREVSSSTEQVNEASREVSANTNQLAIQAEEGFKSISEVNKELVDLSGLIKNSQKKAVSTHENSQHTFQLASDGKESVDIVIDKMGNIQTKTNETKEHIAILDKYSKEIIGIAQMISEIAEQTNLLALNASIEAARAGEGGKGFAVVADEVRKLAEQSTDRAENVKEIVNKITETSSKTVYLTEESQKEVEEGVKAVNLAGQSLEGILQAVQTVVKDVKDIQDASNENITSSEKIVGLLDSVSEFIEQTAASTEEVSASTQETTASLDTITDRVDEIKKMSVELNTTVHQFKTH
;
A
#
# COMPACT_ATOMS: atom_id res chain seq x y z
N MET A 1 -0.92 3.44 -144.59
CA MET A 1 -0.71 2.22 -143.77
C MET A 1 -0.03 2.48 -142.42
N LEU A 2 0.98 3.34 -142.33
CA LEU A 2 1.69 3.62 -141.05
C LEU A 2 0.80 4.16 -139.92
N ILE A 3 -0.13 5.08 -140.21
CA ILE A 3 -1.02 5.69 -139.19
C ILE A 3 -2.03 4.67 -138.62
N ALA A 4 -2.57 3.78 -139.46
CA ALA A 4 -3.53 2.75 -139.03
C ALA A 4 -2.86 1.69 -138.13
N ASN A 5 -1.63 1.29 -138.44
CA ASN A 5 -0.84 0.38 -137.59
C ASN A 5 -0.46 1.03 -136.25
N LEU A 6 -0.24 2.35 -136.21
CA LEU A 6 0.05 3.09 -134.98
C LEU A 6 -1.18 3.13 -134.05
N ILE A 7 -2.38 3.34 -134.58
CA ILE A 7 -3.63 3.36 -133.78
C ILE A 7 -3.93 1.97 -133.20
N ILE A 8 -3.72 0.91 -133.98
CA ILE A 8 -3.89 -0.47 -133.51
C ILE A 8 -2.86 -0.81 -132.42
N MET A 9 -1.60 -0.39 -132.60
CA MET A 9 -0.54 -0.57 -131.61
C MET A 9 -0.82 0.19 -130.31
N ILE A 10 -1.31 1.43 -130.38
CA ILE A 10 -1.74 2.21 -129.21
C ILE A 10 -2.95 1.55 -128.53
N GLY A 11 -3.90 0.99 -129.31
CA GLY A 11 -5.03 0.23 -128.78
C GLY A 11 -4.59 -1.03 -128.03
N PHE A 12 -3.64 -1.79 -128.58
CA PHE A 12 -3.06 -2.97 -127.92
C PHE A 12 -2.25 -2.60 -126.67
N ILE A 13 -1.49 -1.51 -126.71
CA ILE A 13 -0.77 -0.98 -125.54
C ILE A 13 -1.78 -0.54 -124.47
N GLY A 14 -2.87 0.13 -124.85
CA GLY A 14 -3.93 0.53 -123.92
C GLY A 14 -4.67 -0.65 -123.29
N ILE A 15 -4.96 -1.70 -124.05
CA ILE A 15 -5.53 -2.96 -123.54
C ILE A 15 -4.52 -3.68 -122.62
N GLY A 16 -3.23 -3.65 -122.99
CA GLY A 16 -2.12 -4.16 -122.20
C GLY A 16 -2.01 -3.46 -120.85
N ILE A 17 -1.92 -2.13 -120.83
CA ILE A 17 -1.91 -1.32 -119.61
C ILE A 17 -3.18 -1.57 -118.77
N LYS A 18 -4.35 -1.67 -119.41
CA LYS A 18 -5.60 -1.97 -118.69
C LYS A 18 -5.56 -3.34 -118.00
N HIS A 19 -5.07 -4.39 -118.66
CA HIS A 19 -5.06 -5.74 -118.09
C HIS A 19 -3.87 -6.04 -117.18
N PHE A 20 -2.69 -5.49 -117.48
CA PHE A 20 -1.45 -5.77 -116.75
C PHE A 20 -1.11 -4.74 -115.67
N VAL A 21 -1.72 -3.54 -115.68
CA VAL A 21 -1.45 -2.48 -114.69
C VAL A 21 -2.73 -2.05 -113.97
N VAL A 22 -3.75 -1.60 -114.70
CA VAL A 22 -4.97 -1.02 -114.10
C VAL A 22 -5.80 -2.06 -113.35
N LYS A 23 -6.03 -3.23 -113.93
CA LYS A 23 -6.82 -4.31 -113.29
C LYS A 23 -6.17 -4.85 -112.00
N PRO A 24 -4.86 -5.15 -111.95
CA PRO A 24 -4.20 -5.52 -110.69
C PRO A 24 -4.29 -4.43 -109.62
N ILE A 25 -4.08 -3.16 -109.97
CA ILE A 25 -4.21 -2.03 -109.04
C ILE A 25 -5.64 -1.91 -108.51
N GLN A 26 -6.65 -1.99 -109.39
CA GLN A 26 -8.06 -1.99 -108.99
C GLN A 26 -8.35 -3.15 -108.04
N SER A 27 -7.88 -4.36 -108.37
CA SER A 27 -8.10 -5.54 -107.51
C SER A 27 -7.41 -5.44 -106.14
N ILE A 28 -6.24 -4.79 -106.03
CA ILE A 28 -5.59 -4.53 -104.74
C ILE A 28 -6.35 -3.45 -103.98
N THR A 29 -6.77 -2.38 -104.65
CA THR A 29 -7.53 -1.27 -104.06
C THR A 29 -8.89 -1.73 -103.53
N ASP A 30 -9.60 -2.59 -104.29
CA ASP A 30 -10.87 -3.17 -103.85
C ASP A 30 -10.66 -4.06 -102.61
N GLN A 31 -9.61 -4.87 -102.58
CA GLN A 31 -9.29 -5.69 -101.40
C GLN A 31 -8.89 -4.86 -100.18
N LEU A 32 -8.19 -3.74 -100.38
CA LEU A 32 -7.88 -2.77 -99.31
C LEU A 32 -9.14 -2.08 -98.78
N SER A 33 -10.09 -1.74 -99.65
CA SER A 33 -11.35 -1.12 -99.23
C SER A 33 -12.18 -2.04 -98.32
N VAL A 34 -12.06 -3.37 -98.49
CA VAL A 34 -12.69 -4.40 -97.65
C VAL A 34 -12.01 -4.54 -96.28
N ILE A 35 -10.73 -4.15 -96.17
CA ILE A 35 -9.98 -4.08 -94.92
C ILE A 35 -10.34 -2.80 -94.14
N GLN A 36 -10.68 -1.70 -94.82
CA GLN A 36 -10.97 -0.38 -94.26
C GLN A 36 -12.48 -0.14 -93.93
N GLY A 37 -13.25 -1.19 -93.63
CA GLY A 37 -14.67 -1.03 -93.26
C GLY A 37 -14.88 -0.28 -91.93
N ASP A 38 -16.08 -0.39 -91.33
CA ASP A 38 -16.40 0.22 -90.02
C ASP A 38 -15.43 -0.19 -88.88
N GLN A 39 -14.73 -1.32 -89.06
CA GLN A 39 -13.56 -1.73 -88.28
C GLN A 39 -12.45 -2.17 -89.23
N ILE A 40 -11.20 -1.87 -88.87
CA ILE A 40 -10.02 -2.26 -89.68
C ILE A 40 -9.79 -3.75 -89.48
N ASP A 41 -10.04 -4.56 -90.51
CA ASP A 41 -9.96 -6.03 -90.43
C ASP A 41 -8.55 -6.55 -90.81
N LEU A 42 -7.69 -6.62 -89.80
CA LEU A 42 -6.31 -7.13 -89.91
C LEU A 42 -6.24 -8.67 -90.01
N SER A 43 -7.38 -9.38 -89.94
CA SER A 43 -7.42 -10.84 -90.15
C SER A 43 -7.37 -11.23 -91.63
N LYS A 44 -7.72 -10.30 -92.53
CA LYS A 44 -7.76 -10.52 -93.97
C LYS A 44 -6.38 -10.31 -94.60
N LYS A 45 -6.07 -11.10 -95.63
CA LYS A 45 -4.87 -10.97 -96.46
C LYS A 45 -5.28 -10.63 -97.89
N ILE A 46 -4.45 -9.85 -98.57
CA ILE A 46 -4.66 -9.54 -99.98
C ILE A 46 -4.22 -10.75 -100.81
N GLU A 47 -5.13 -11.25 -101.66
CA GLU A 47 -4.89 -12.34 -102.59
C GLU A 47 -3.90 -11.94 -103.69
N ILE A 48 -2.90 -12.78 -103.91
CA ILE A 48 -1.89 -12.62 -104.97
C ILE A 48 -2.48 -13.18 -106.27
N LYS A 49 -2.72 -12.31 -107.27
CA LYS A 49 -3.25 -12.72 -108.59
C LYS A 49 -2.25 -12.53 -109.74
N THR A 50 -1.06 -12.01 -109.46
CA THR A 50 0.00 -11.72 -110.44
C THR A 50 1.35 -12.33 -110.03
N ASN A 51 2.28 -12.42 -110.97
CA ASN A 51 3.65 -12.94 -110.76
C ASN A 51 4.73 -11.89 -111.09
N ASP A 52 4.40 -10.62 -110.91
CA ASP A 52 5.19 -9.43 -111.27
C ASP A 52 5.45 -8.54 -110.04
N GLU A 53 5.86 -7.29 -110.23
CA GLU A 53 6.15 -6.32 -109.15
C GLU A 53 4.95 -6.11 -108.20
N PHE A 54 3.71 -6.35 -108.65
CA PHE A 54 2.53 -6.29 -107.78
C PHE A 54 2.48 -7.43 -106.77
N LYS A 55 3.10 -8.58 -107.06
CA LYS A 55 3.27 -9.67 -106.08
C LYS A 55 4.15 -9.22 -104.92
N GLU A 56 5.27 -8.56 -105.19
CA GLU A 56 6.18 -8.05 -104.16
C GLU A 56 5.50 -6.99 -103.30
N LEU A 57 4.70 -6.09 -103.91
CA LEU A 57 3.89 -5.10 -103.19
C LEU A 57 2.85 -5.76 -102.27
N VAL A 58 2.11 -6.75 -102.76
CA VAL A 58 1.11 -7.48 -101.97
C VAL A 58 1.77 -8.25 -100.81
N LEU A 59 2.93 -8.86 -101.04
CA LEU A 59 3.69 -9.54 -99.99
C LEU A 59 4.14 -8.55 -98.90
N ALA A 60 4.78 -7.44 -99.28
CA ALA A 60 5.22 -6.41 -98.34
C ALA A 60 4.04 -5.80 -97.54
N PHE A 61 2.89 -5.59 -98.19
CA PHE A 61 1.69 -5.10 -97.51
C PHE A 61 1.11 -6.13 -96.53
N ASN A 62 1.05 -7.40 -96.92
CA ASN A 62 0.59 -8.47 -96.02
C ASN A 62 1.53 -8.65 -94.81
N ASP A 63 2.85 -8.51 -94.99
CA ASP A 63 3.82 -8.53 -93.88
C ASP A 63 3.63 -7.34 -92.93
N MET A 64 3.31 -6.15 -93.47
CA MET A 64 2.96 -4.97 -92.67
C MET A 64 1.66 -5.21 -91.87
N LEU A 65 0.62 -5.80 -92.49
CA LEU A 65 -0.62 -6.15 -91.79
C LEU A 65 -0.38 -7.16 -90.66
N GLU A 66 0.45 -8.18 -90.87
CA GLU A 66 0.81 -9.16 -89.85
C GLU A 66 1.60 -8.51 -88.70
N THR A 67 2.51 -7.58 -89.01
CA THR A 67 3.25 -6.80 -88.00
C THR A 67 2.31 -5.89 -87.20
N LEU A 68 1.42 -5.16 -87.87
CA LEU A 68 0.41 -4.31 -87.21
C LEU A 68 -0.52 -5.14 -86.33
N LYS A 69 -0.96 -6.31 -86.79
CA LYS A 69 -1.74 -7.25 -86.00
C LYS A 69 -1.01 -7.69 -84.73
N GLY A 70 0.30 -7.96 -84.83
CA GLY A 70 1.15 -8.26 -83.68
C GLY A 70 1.23 -7.10 -82.68
N VAL A 71 1.46 -5.88 -83.16
CA VAL A 71 1.49 -4.67 -82.32
C VAL A 71 0.16 -4.44 -81.62
N ILE A 72 -0.96 -4.50 -82.35
CA ILE A 72 -2.31 -4.35 -81.80
C ILE A 72 -2.60 -5.43 -80.74
N GLY A 73 -2.16 -6.68 -80.97
CA GLY A 73 -2.24 -7.76 -80.00
C GLY A 73 -1.50 -7.42 -78.70
N VAL A 74 -0.24 -6.98 -78.79
CA VAL A 74 0.56 -6.57 -77.63
C VAL A 74 -0.08 -5.39 -76.88
N VAL A 75 -0.59 -4.38 -77.59
CA VAL A 75 -1.25 -3.23 -76.97
C VAL A 75 -2.54 -3.65 -76.26
N ARG A 76 -3.34 -4.54 -76.86
CA ARG A 76 -4.55 -5.10 -76.23
C ARG A 76 -4.22 -5.83 -74.93
N ASP A 77 -3.25 -6.74 -74.98
CA ASP A 77 -2.85 -7.53 -73.82
C ASP A 77 -2.26 -6.65 -72.73
N SER A 78 -1.45 -5.65 -73.11
CA SER A 78 -0.89 -4.66 -72.19
C SER A 78 -1.96 -3.79 -71.51
N SER A 79 -2.98 -3.35 -72.26
CA SER A 79 -4.13 -2.60 -71.72
C SER A 79 -4.98 -3.45 -70.77
N ASN A 80 -5.22 -4.73 -71.11
CA ASN A 80 -5.91 -5.65 -70.22
C ASN A 80 -5.12 -5.87 -68.92
N GLN A 81 -3.80 -6.07 -69.02
CA GLN A 81 -2.91 -6.21 -67.86
C GLN A 81 -2.92 -4.94 -67.00
N LEU A 82 -2.84 -3.76 -67.62
CA LEU A 82 -2.89 -2.47 -66.93
C LEU A 82 -4.21 -2.27 -66.17
N THR A 83 -5.33 -2.72 -66.74
CA THR A 83 -6.65 -2.68 -66.09
C THR A 83 -6.70 -3.59 -64.86
N THR A 84 -6.09 -4.77 -64.92
CA THR A 84 -5.99 -5.68 -63.77
C THR A 84 -5.09 -5.10 -62.69
N SER A 85 -3.90 -4.62 -63.04
CA SER A 85 -2.97 -4.03 -62.07
C SER A 85 -3.54 -2.78 -61.40
N THR A 86 -4.25 -1.92 -62.13
CA THR A 86 -4.91 -0.74 -61.52
C THR A 86 -6.02 -1.15 -60.53
N ARG A 87 -6.78 -2.21 -60.79
CA ARG A 87 -7.74 -2.75 -59.82
C ARG A 87 -7.04 -3.26 -58.55
N GLU A 88 -5.94 -3.99 -58.70
CA GLU A 88 -5.16 -4.50 -57.56
C GLU A 88 -4.58 -3.36 -56.71
N VAL A 89 -4.03 -2.32 -57.35
CA VAL A 89 -3.52 -1.13 -56.65
C VAL A 89 -4.66 -0.37 -55.96
N SER A 90 -5.82 -0.21 -56.60
CA SER A 90 -6.99 0.43 -56.00
C SER A 90 -7.46 -0.31 -54.74
N SER A 91 -7.58 -1.64 -54.82
CA SER A 91 -7.94 -2.50 -53.69
C SER A 91 -6.92 -2.39 -52.55
N SER A 92 -5.62 -2.40 -52.87
CA SER A 92 -4.55 -2.27 -51.88
C SER A 92 -4.56 -0.89 -51.22
N THR A 93 -4.82 0.17 -52.00
CA THR A 93 -4.90 1.56 -51.50
C THR A 93 -6.06 1.72 -50.52
N GLU A 94 -7.22 1.11 -50.81
CA GLU A 94 -8.38 1.11 -49.92
C GLU A 94 -8.08 0.40 -48.59
N GLN A 95 -7.40 -0.75 -48.64
CA GLN A 95 -6.95 -1.46 -47.43
C GLN A 95 -5.97 -0.64 -46.59
N VAL A 96 -5.02 0.05 -47.21
CA VAL A 96 -4.07 0.92 -46.47
C VAL A 96 -4.78 2.15 -45.90
N ASN A 97 -5.82 2.68 -46.56
CA ASN A 97 -6.63 3.78 -46.03
C ASN A 97 -7.40 3.35 -44.78
N GLU A 98 -8.01 2.16 -44.80
CA GLU A 98 -8.67 1.58 -43.62
C GLU A 98 -7.70 1.40 -42.45
N ALA A 99 -6.53 0.80 -42.70
CA ALA A 99 -5.49 0.65 -41.68
C ALA A 99 -5.00 2.00 -41.13
N SER A 100 -4.88 3.03 -41.99
CA SER A 100 -4.48 4.38 -41.56
C SER A 100 -5.52 5.03 -40.64
N ARG A 101 -6.83 4.80 -40.89
CA ARG A 101 -7.91 5.27 -40.00
C ARG A 101 -7.86 4.57 -38.65
N GLU A 102 -7.58 3.27 -38.62
CA GLU A 102 -7.40 2.52 -37.38
C GLU A 102 -6.20 3.04 -36.57
N VAL A 103 -5.05 3.27 -37.24
CA VAL A 103 -3.87 3.89 -36.60
C VAL A 103 -4.21 5.26 -36.04
N SER A 104 -4.94 6.10 -36.77
CA SER A 104 -5.37 7.42 -36.28
C SER A 104 -6.26 7.33 -35.04
N ALA A 105 -7.22 6.40 -35.02
CA ALA A 105 -8.09 6.19 -33.86
C ALA A 105 -7.30 5.72 -32.63
N ASN A 106 -6.37 4.77 -32.82
CA ASN A 106 -5.50 4.29 -31.74
C ASN A 106 -4.55 5.38 -31.23
N THR A 107 -4.03 6.23 -32.12
CA THR A 107 -3.17 7.37 -31.78
C THR A 107 -3.93 8.39 -30.94
N ASN A 108 -5.19 8.69 -31.28
CA ASN A 108 -6.03 9.57 -30.48
C ASN A 108 -6.31 8.98 -29.08
N GLN A 109 -6.54 7.67 -29.00
CA GLN A 109 -6.72 7.00 -27.71
C GLN A 109 -5.45 7.05 -26.85
N LEU A 110 -4.28 6.88 -27.45
CA LEU A 110 -2.98 7.00 -26.76
C LEU A 110 -2.77 8.42 -26.20
N ALA A 111 -3.15 9.46 -26.96
CA ALA A 111 -3.07 10.83 -26.49
C ALA A 111 -3.93 11.07 -25.23
N ILE A 112 -5.16 10.56 -25.22
CA ILE A 112 -6.06 10.63 -24.05
C ILE A 112 -5.45 9.89 -22.85
N GLN A 113 -4.89 8.70 -23.07
CA GLN A 113 -4.24 7.91 -22.01
C GLN A 113 -3.01 8.61 -21.44
N ALA A 114 -2.23 9.31 -22.27
CA ALA A 114 -1.09 10.10 -21.80
C ALA A 114 -1.54 11.26 -20.89
N GLU A 115 -2.61 11.97 -21.26
CA GLU A 115 -3.19 13.05 -20.44
C GLU A 115 -3.73 12.53 -19.09
N GLU A 116 -4.47 11.41 -19.11
CA GLU A 116 -4.93 10.73 -17.90
C GLU A 116 -3.76 10.27 -17.01
N GLY A 117 -2.67 9.82 -17.63
CA GLY A 117 -1.44 9.44 -16.95
C GLY A 117 -0.79 10.61 -16.21
N PHE A 118 -0.67 11.78 -16.83
CA PHE A 118 -0.17 12.99 -16.16
C PHE A 118 -1.04 13.40 -14.96
N LYS A 119 -2.36 13.36 -15.12
CA LYS A 119 -3.28 13.64 -14.02
C LYS A 119 -3.08 12.67 -12.87
N SER A 120 -2.93 11.39 -13.17
CA SER A 120 -2.69 10.35 -12.16
C SER A 120 -1.37 10.58 -11.42
N ILE A 121 -0.28 10.95 -12.12
CA ILE A 121 0.99 11.31 -11.48
C ILE A 121 0.81 12.50 -10.54
N SER A 122 0.10 13.55 -10.97
CA SER A 122 -0.15 14.72 -10.13
C SER A 122 -0.95 14.37 -8.87
N GLU A 123 -1.94 13.48 -8.97
CA GLU A 123 -2.71 13.02 -7.83
C GLU A 123 -1.84 12.21 -6.86
N VAL A 124 -1.02 11.27 -7.36
CA VAL A 124 -0.10 10.50 -6.51
C VAL A 124 0.91 11.41 -5.80
N ASN A 125 1.46 12.41 -6.50
CA ASN A 125 2.37 13.38 -5.89
C ASN A 125 1.71 14.16 -4.72
N LYS A 126 0.44 14.54 -4.87
CA LYS A 126 -0.31 15.18 -3.78
C LYS A 126 -0.48 14.25 -2.58
N GLU A 127 -0.86 13.00 -2.81
CA GLU A 127 -1.00 11.99 -1.75
C GLU A 127 0.35 11.73 -1.03
N LEU A 128 1.47 11.77 -1.74
CA LEU A 128 2.80 11.64 -1.13
C LEU A 128 3.16 12.82 -0.23
N VAL A 129 2.75 14.04 -0.58
CA VAL A 129 2.92 15.22 0.28
C VAL A 129 2.10 15.08 1.56
N ASP A 130 0.85 14.65 1.44
CA ASP A 130 -0.03 14.42 2.58
C ASP A 130 0.51 13.29 3.48
N LEU A 131 1.01 12.20 2.88
CA LEU A 131 1.69 11.10 3.58
C LEU A 131 2.93 11.59 4.35
N SER A 132 3.76 12.44 3.74
CA SER A 132 4.92 13.04 4.42
C SER A 132 4.51 13.86 5.65
N GLY A 133 3.42 14.63 5.53
CA GLY A 133 2.82 15.35 6.65
C GLY A 133 2.36 14.43 7.79
N LEU A 134 1.72 13.31 7.46
CA LEU A 134 1.29 12.30 8.43
C LEU A 134 2.47 11.63 9.14
N ILE A 135 3.52 11.27 8.40
CA ILE A 135 4.73 10.66 8.97
C ILE A 135 5.42 11.61 9.95
N LYS A 136 5.55 12.90 9.59
CA LYS A 136 6.14 13.91 10.47
C LYS A 136 5.33 14.10 11.77
N ASN A 137 4.01 14.06 11.67
CA ASN A 137 3.13 14.09 12.84
C ASN A 137 3.29 12.84 13.71
N SER A 138 3.44 11.66 13.10
CA SER A 138 3.73 10.41 13.81
C SER A 138 5.03 10.50 14.60
N GLN A 139 6.11 10.99 13.97
CA GLN A 139 7.41 11.21 14.64
C GLN A 139 7.29 12.17 15.82
N LYS A 140 6.59 13.30 15.65
CA LYS A 140 6.37 14.26 16.74
C LYS A 140 5.63 13.64 17.91
N LYS A 141 4.57 12.86 17.63
CA LYS A 141 3.83 12.11 18.66
C LYS A 141 4.71 11.07 19.35
N ALA A 142 5.53 10.34 18.60
CA ALA A 142 6.46 9.36 19.14
C ALA A 142 7.44 10.01 20.13
N VAL A 143 8.02 11.17 19.79
CA VAL A 143 8.89 11.94 20.71
C VAL A 143 8.13 12.35 21.98
N SER A 144 6.93 12.91 21.83
CA SER A 144 6.12 13.32 22.98
C SER A 144 5.73 12.13 23.87
N THR A 145 5.39 10.97 23.29
CA THR A 145 5.13 9.74 24.03
C THR A 145 6.38 9.26 24.76
N HIS A 146 7.56 9.33 24.14
CA HIS A 146 8.82 8.97 24.79
C HIS A 146 9.08 9.79 26.05
N GLU A 147 8.92 11.11 25.97
CA GLU A 147 9.09 12.03 27.11
C GLU A 147 8.10 11.71 28.24
N ASN A 148 6.83 11.50 27.90
CA ASN A 148 5.79 11.13 28.87
C ASN A 148 6.07 9.77 29.52
N SER A 149 6.58 8.80 28.74
CA SER A 149 6.99 7.49 29.25
C SER A 149 8.17 7.62 30.22
N GLN A 150 9.18 8.42 29.91
CA GLN A 150 10.29 8.68 30.84
C GLN A 150 9.81 9.33 32.15
N HIS A 151 8.90 10.30 32.06
CA HIS A 151 8.32 10.92 33.25
C HIS A 151 7.51 9.91 34.08
N THR A 152 6.72 9.05 33.43
CA THR A 152 5.95 7.99 34.10
C THR A 152 6.88 6.95 34.76
N PHE A 153 8.00 6.60 34.10
CA PHE A 153 9.02 5.73 34.66
C PHE A 153 9.58 6.31 35.96
N GLN A 154 9.95 7.60 35.95
CA GLN A 154 10.47 8.26 37.14
C GLN A 154 9.46 8.26 38.29
N LEU A 155 8.21 8.65 38.02
CA LEU A 155 7.15 8.65 39.04
C LEU A 155 6.90 7.26 39.64
N ALA A 156 6.90 6.22 38.81
CA ALA A 156 6.72 4.85 39.28
C ALA A 156 7.93 4.36 40.09
N SER A 157 9.15 4.76 39.70
CA SER A 157 10.38 4.45 40.43
C SER A 157 10.40 5.13 41.81
N ASP A 158 10.10 6.42 41.88
CA ASP A 158 10.03 7.18 43.13
C ASP A 158 8.92 6.63 44.05
N GLY A 159 7.78 6.25 43.46
CA GLY A 159 6.70 5.58 44.17
C GLY A 159 7.13 4.23 44.75
N LYS A 160 7.95 3.47 44.02
CA LYS A 160 8.46 2.17 44.48
C LYS A 160 9.44 2.34 45.63
N GLU A 161 10.36 3.31 45.54
CA GLU A 161 11.27 3.64 46.64
C GLU A 161 10.48 4.06 47.90
N SER A 162 9.42 4.86 47.73
CA SER A 162 8.54 5.25 48.83
C SER A 162 7.86 4.04 49.49
N VAL A 163 7.41 3.06 48.69
CA VAL A 163 6.84 1.80 49.18
C VAL A 163 7.87 0.99 49.97
N ASP A 164 9.09 0.86 49.47
CA ASP A 164 10.18 0.13 50.15
C ASP A 164 10.51 0.75 51.52
N ILE A 165 10.53 2.09 51.60
CA ILE A 165 10.68 2.82 52.87
C ILE A 165 9.55 2.51 53.84
N VAL A 166 8.29 2.47 53.37
CA VAL A 166 7.13 2.16 54.23
C VAL A 166 7.22 0.73 54.77
N ILE A 167 7.65 -0.23 53.95
CA ILE A 167 7.84 -1.63 54.39
C ILE A 167 8.89 -1.70 55.51
N ASP A 168 10.03 -1.02 55.37
CA ASP A 168 11.06 -0.95 56.42
C ASP A 168 10.51 -0.32 57.72
N LYS A 169 9.75 0.77 57.60
CA LYS A 169 9.11 1.40 58.78
C LYS A 169 8.09 0.49 59.45
N MET A 170 7.32 -0.28 58.71
CA MET A 170 6.39 -1.25 59.27
C MET A 170 7.11 -2.41 59.98
N GLY A 171 8.25 -2.87 59.45
CA GLY A 171 9.11 -3.85 60.13
C GLY A 171 9.66 -3.33 61.47
N ASN A 172 10.05 -2.04 61.51
CA ASN A 172 10.47 -1.38 62.74
C ASN A 172 9.32 -1.27 63.77
N ILE A 173 8.10 -0.93 63.31
CA ILE A 173 6.91 -0.90 64.17
C ILE A 173 6.64 -2.30 64.74
N GLN A 174 6.65 -3.34 63.91
CA GLN A 174 6.44 -4.73 64.34
C GLN A 174 7.45 -5.14 65.44
N THR A 175 8.72 -4.77 65.27
CA THR A 175 9.78 -5.02 66.26
C THR A 175 9.47 -4.32 67.59
N LYS A 176 9.09 -3.03 67.56
CA LYS A 176 8.75 -2.27 68.76
C LYS A 176 7.48 -2.75 69.46
N THR A 177 6.50 -3.23 68.71
CA THR A 177 5.29 -3.87 69.23
C THR A 177 5.64 -5.17 69.97
N ASN A 178 6.56 -5.97 69.44
CA ASN A 178 7.04 -7.19 70.11
C ASN A 178 7.82 -6.88 71.40
N GLU A 179 8.73 -5.89 71.39
CA GLU A 179 9.42 -5.42 72.60
C GLU A 179 8.43 -4.96 73.68
N THR A 180 7.36 -4.25 73.28
CA THR A 180 6.30 -3.79 74.19
C THR A 180 5.57 -4.97 74.83
N LYS A 181 5.24 -6.01 74.05
CA LYS A 181 4.62 -7.24 74.55
C LYS A 181 5.51 -7.95 75.58
N GLU A 182 6.81 -8.00 75.35
CA GLU A 182 7.78 -8.58 76.30
C GLU A 182 7.82 -7.77 77.61
N HIS A 183 7.88 -6.44 77.54
CA HIS A 183 7.86 -5.60 78.73
C HIS A 183 6.57 -5.72 79.55
N ILE A 184 5.41 -5.88 78.90
CA ILE A 184 4.15 -6.11 79.60
C ILE A 184 4.13 -7.48 80.28
N ALA A 185 4.70 -8.52 79.65
CA ALA A 185 4.82 -9.84 80.27
C ALA A 185 5.71 -9.80 81.53
N ILE A 186 6.78 -9.00 81.51
CA ILE A 186 7.62 -8.76 82.70
C ILE A 186 6.83 -8.03 83.79
N LEU A 187 6.04 -7.01 83.44
CA LEU A 187 5.19 -6.28 84.37
C LEU A 187 4.13 -7.18 85.04
N ASP A 188 3.51 -8.09 84.27
CA ASP A 188 2.57 -9.08 84.79
C ASP A 188 3.24 -10.01 85.83
N LYS A 189 4.48 -10.45 85.55
CA LYS A 189 5.28 -11.23 86.51
C LYS A 189 5.54 -10.47 87.80
N TYR A 190 6.02 -9.23 87.72
CA TYR A 190 6.26 -8.41 88.92
C TYR A 190 4.98 -8.12 89.69
N SER A 191 3.87 -7.90 89.00
CA SER A 191 2.56 -7.68 89.64
C SER A 191 2.11 -8.91 90.43
N LYS A 192 2.29 -10.13 89.89
CA LYS A 192 2.01 -11.38 90.60
C LYS A 192 2.90 -11.57 91.84
N GLU A 193 4.18 -11.21 91.76
CA GLU A 193 5.08 -11.23 92.92
C GLU A 193 4.60 -10.25 94.02
N ILE A 194 4.18 -9.03 93.65
CA ILE A 194 3.67 -8.04 94.62
C ILE A 194 2.37 -8.53 95.27
N ILE A 195 1.45 -9.17 94.53
CA ILE A 195 0.24 -9.78 95.11
C ILE A 195 0.62 -10.82 96.17
N GLY A 196 1.63 -11.65 95.89
CA GLY A 196 2.15 -12.64 96.86
C GLY A 196 2.73 -11.98 98.12
N ILE A 197 3.48 -10.89 97.96
CA ILE A 197 4.01 -10.12 99.09
C ILE A 197 2.87 -9.48 99.90
N ALA A 198 1.88 -8.87 99.26
CA ALA A 198 0.73 -8.28 99.94
C ALA A 198 -0.07 -9.32 100.73
N GLN A 199 -0.26 -10.52 100.15
CA GLN A 199 -0.89 -11.65 100.82
C GLN A 199 -0.12 -12.08 102.08
N MET A 200 1.21 -12.21 101.97
CA MET A 200 2.07 -12.53 103.11
C MET A 200 2.01 -11.46 104.21
N ILE A 201 1.99 -10.16 103.85
CA ILE A 201 1.84 -9.06 104.81
C ILE A 201 0.50 -9.15 105.52
N SER A 202 -0.59 -9.44 104.80
CA SER A 202 -1.93 -9.62 105.37
C SER A 202 -1.95 -10.77 106.37
N GLU A 203 -1.33 -11.90 106.06
CA GLU A 203 -1.23 -13.06 106.95
C GLU A 203 -0.41 -12.75 108.22
N ILE A 204 0.72 -12.04 108.08
CA ILE A 204 1.53 -11.60 109.22
C ILE A 204 0.73 -10.61 110.09
N ALA A 205 0.01 -9.68 109.47
CA ALA A 205 -0.82 -8.70 110.17
C ALA A 205 -1.96 -9.39 110.93
N GLU A 206 -2.63 -10.37 110.34
CA GLU A 206 -3.68 -11.16 111.00
C GLU A 206 -3.14 -11.98 112.19
N GLN A 207 -1.98 -12.62 112.03
CA GLN A 207 -1.28 -13.29 113.13
C GLN A 207 -0.90 -12.31 114.25
N THR A 208 -0.40 -11.13 113.89
CA THR A 208 -0.04 -10.08 114.84
C THR A 208 -1.27 -9.54 115.57
N ASN A 209 -2.39 -9.40 114.87
CA ASN A 209 -3.68 -9.01 115.44
C ASN A 209 -4.17 -10.04 116.47
N LEU A 210 -4.09 -11.33 116.15
CA LEU A 210 -4.42 -12.43 117.07
C LEU A 210 -3.48 -12.48 118.29
N LEU A 211 -2.17 -12.28 118.09
CA LEU A 211 -1.19 -12.19 119.18
C LEU A 211 -1.47 -10.99 120.09
N ALA A 212 -1.76 -9.83 119.51
CA ALA A 212 -2.10 -8.61 120.23
C ALA A 212 -3.42 -8.75 121.00
N LEU A 213 -4.43 -9.40 120.42
CA LEU A 213 -5.69 -9.71 121.09
C LEU A 213 -5.47 -10.62 122.30
N ASN A 214 -4.69 -11.69 122.14
CA ASN A 214 -4.34 -12.58 123.25
C ASN A 214 -3.57 -11.85 124.35
N ALA A 215 -2.66 -10.94 123.98
CA ALA A 215 -1.93 -10.11 124.92
C ALA A 215 -2.84 -9.10 125.66
N SER A 216 -3.80 -8.47 124.97
CA SER A 216 -4.81 -7.60 125.58
C SER A 216 -5.71 -8.35 126.56
N ILE A 217 -6.11 -9.58 126.22
CA ILE A 217 -6.90 -10.45 127.12
C ILE A 217 -6.11 -10.78 128.39
N GLU A 218 -4.84 -11.19 128.26
CA GLU A 218 -4.02 -11.55 129.43
C GLU A 218 -3.62 -10.32 130.26
N ALA A 219 -3.43 -9.16 129.64
CA ALA A 219 -3.22 -7.88 130.32
C ALA A 219 -4.45 -7.43 131.10
N ALA A 220 -5.67 -7.63 130.57
CA ALA A 220 -6.92 -7.40 131.29
C ALA A 220 -7.08 -8.36 132.49
N ARG A 221 -6.59 -9.60 132.34
CA ARG A 221 -6.62 -10.63 133.38
C ARG A 221 -5.69 -10.34 134.56
N ALA A 222 -4.58 -9.64 134.32
CA ALA A 222 -3.60 -9.20 135.34
C ALA A 222 -4.05 -7.98 136.18
N GLY A 223 -5.23 -7.39 135.90
CA GLY A 223 -5.80 -6.31 136.70
C GLY A 223 -4.98 -5.01 136.64
N GLU A 224 -4.74 -4.35 137.79
CA GLU A 224 -4.04 -3.06 137.85
C GLU A 224 -2.59 -3.12 137.33
N GLY A 225 -1.90 -4.26 137.48
CA GLY A 225 -0.52 -4.44 137.01
C GLY A 225 -0.38 -4.58 135.49
N GLY A 226 -1.48 -4.89 134.78
CA GLY A 226 -1.50 -5.11 133.32
C GLY A 226 -1.93 -3.88 132.50
N LYS A 227 -2.38 -2.79 133.12
CA LYS A 227 -2.94 -1.61 132.42
C LYS A 227 -2.00 -1.02 131.35
N GLY A 228 -0.69 -0.92 131.64
CA GLY A 228 0.29 -0.41 130.67
C GLY A 228 0.49 -1.35 129.48
N PHE A 229 0.48 -2.67 129.72
CA PHE A 229 0.58 -3.69 128.67
C PHE A 229 -0.69 -3.76 127.82
N ALA A 230 -1.87 -3.56 128.41
CA ALA A 230 -3.14 -3.54 127.68
C ALA A 230 -3.18 -2.42 126.63
N VAL A 231 -2.68 -1.22 126.97
CA VAL A 231 -2.62 -0.08 126.02
C VAL A 231 -1.68 -0.38 124.86
N VAL A 232 -0.51 -0.98 125.13
CA VAL A 232 0.44 -1.35 124.07
C VAL A 232 -0.13 -2.45 123.18
N ALA A 233 -0.78 -3.46 123.76
CA ALA A 233 -1.39 -4.55 123.01
C ALA A 233 -2.54 -4.05 122.11
N ASP A 234 -3.37 -3.12 122.59
CA ASP A 234 -4.43 -2.52 121.76
C ASP A 234 -3.87 -1.63 120.63
N GLU A 235 -2.76 -0.93 120.86
CA GLU A 235 -2.09 -0.15 119.81
C GLU A 235 -1.45 -1.07 118.74
N VAL A 236 -0.84 -2.19 119.15
CA VAL A 236 -0.33 -3.22 118.22
C VAL A 236 -1.47 -3.87 117.44
N ARG A 237 -2.61 -4.15 118.09
CA ARG A 237 -3.83 -4.66 117.44
C ARG A 237 -4.30 -3.72 116.35
N LYS A 238 -4.37 -2.43 116.65
CA LYS A 238 -4.80 -1.38 115.71
C LYS A 238 -3.82 -1.20 114.54
N LEU A 239 -2.50 -1.28 114.80
CA LEU A 239 -1.48 -1.27 113.74
C LEU A 239 -1.55 -2.51 112.85
N ALA A 240 -1.90 -3.67 113.42
CA ALA A 240 -2.11 -4.90 112.68
C ALA A 240 -3.34 -4.82 111.78
N GLU A 241 -4.50 -4.37 112.29
CA GLU A 241 -5.71 -4.10 111.48
C GLU A 241 -5.41 -3.11 110.35
N GLN A 242 -4.72 -2.01 110.64
CA GLN A 242 -4.30 -1.04 109.62
C GLN A 242 -3.35 -1.66 108.58
N SER A 243 -2.47 -2.60 108.97
CA SER A 243 -1.56 -3.26 108.04
C SER A 243 -2.31 -4.21 107.10
N THR A 244 -3.32 -4.92 107.60
CA THR A 244 -4.24 -5.73 106.79
C THR A 244 -4.97 -4.88 105.76
N ASP A 245 -5.61 -3.78 106.20
CA ASP A 245 -6.32 -2.86 105.29
C ASP A 245 -5.40 -2.29 104.20
N ARG A 246 -4.16 -1.96 104.56
CA ARG A 246 -3.16 -1.43 103.60
C ARG A 246 -2.71 -2.51 102.62
N ALA A 247 -2.49 -3.74 103.07
CA ALA A 247 -2.14 -4.87 102.21
C ALA A 247 -3.28 -5.18 101.21
N GLU A 248 -4.54 -5.09 101.64
CA GLU A 248 -5.70 -5.29 100.78
C GLU A 248 -5.83 -4.18 99.72
N ASN A 249 -5.59 -2.91 100.10
CA ASN A 249 -5.51 -1.81 99.14
C ASN A 249 -4.39 -2.00 98.09
N VAL A 250 -3.21 -2.49 98.50
CA VAL A 250 -2.12 -2.82 97.56
C VAL A 250 -2.58 -3.90 96.59
N LYS A 251 -3.23 -4.96 97.08
CA LYS A 251 -3.77 -6.05 96.25
C LYS A 251 -4.79 -5.53 95.23
N GLU A 252 -5.68 -4.63 95.63
CA GLU A 252 -6.66 -4.01 94.71
C GLU A 252 -5.97 -3.19 93.60
N ILE A 253 -4.99 -2.36 93.95
CA ILE A 253 -4.23 -1.56 92.97
C ILE A 253 -3.49 -2.48 91.99
N VAL A 254 -2.82 -3.53 92.49
CA VAL A 254 -2.05 -4.44 91.64
C VAL A 254 -2.98 -5.27 90.75
N ASN A 255 -4.17 -5.64 91.21
CA ASN A 255 -5.19 -6.26 90.36
C ASN A 255 -5.64 -5.35 89.21
N LYS A 256 -5.80 -4.03 89.46
CA LYS A 256 -6.09 -3.06 88.39
C LYS A 256 -4.93 -2.95 87.39
N ILE A 257 -3.68 -3.06 87.87
CA ILE A 257 -2.48 -3.07 87.00
C ILE A 257 -2.47 -4.33 86.12
N THR A 258 -2.75 -5.53 86.66
CA THR A 258 -2.80 -6.77 85.86
C THR A 258 -3.95 -6.78 84.86
N GLU A 259 -5.13 -6.27 85.23
CA GLU A 259 -6.24 -6.10 84.28
C GLU A 259 -5.86 -5.16 83.13
N THR A 260 -5.29 -4.00 83.45
CA THR A 260 -4.83 -3.03 82.44
C THR A 260 -3.72 -3.61 81.56
N SER A 261 -2.79 -4.36 82.15
CA SER A 261 -1.70 -5.03 81.42
C SER A 261 -2.25 -6.06 80.44
N SER A 262 -3.21 -6.90 80.88
CA SER A 262 -3.86 -7.91 80.04
C SER A 262 -4.59 -7.26 78.86
N LYS A 263 -5.32 -6.17 79.11
CA LYS A 263 -5.98 -5.39 78.06
C LYS A 263 -4.96 -4.79 77.08
N THR A 264 -3.81 -4.34 77.57
CA THR A 264 -2.75 -3.78 76.72
C THR A 264 -2.14 -4.85 75.83
N VAL A 265 -1.92 -6.08 76.33
CA VAL A 265 -1.48 -7.21 75.50
C VAL A 265 -2.46 -7.46 74.35
N TYR A 266 -3.76 -7.54 74.64
CA TYR A 266 -4.79 -7.73 73.62
C TYR A 266 -4.73 -6.65 72.53
N LEU A 267 -4.67 -5.37 72.91
CA LEU A 267 -4.58 -4.25 71.96
C LEU A 267 -3.27 -4.28 71.14
N THR A 268 -2.19 -4.78 71.74
CA THR A 268 -0.89 -4.92 71.07
C THR A 268 -0.93 -6.04 70.03
N GLU A 269 -1.61 -7.16 70.31
CA GLU A 269 -1.84 -8.25 69.36
C GLU A 269 -2.74 -7.82 68.19
N GLU A 270 -3.79 -7.05 68.47
CA GLU A 270 -4.64 -6.45 67.43
C GLU A 270 -3.82 -5.50 66.54
N SER A 271 -3.00 -4.63 67.15
CA SER A 271 -2.11 -3.73 66.41
C SER A 271 -1.09 -4.47 65.55
N GLN A 272 -0.56 -5.61 66.02
CA GLN A 272 0.36 -6.45 65.25
C GLN A 272 -0.33 -7.00 63.99
N LYS A 273 -1.59 -7.44 64.11
CA LYS A 273 -2.36 -7.94 62.97
C LYS A 273 -2.63 -6.84 61.93
N GLU A 274 -2.99 -5.64 62.37
CA GLU A 274 -3.18 -4.48 61.49
C GLU A 274 -1.89 -4.12 60.74
N VAL A 275 -0.74 -4.18 61.40
CA VAL A 275 0.57 -3.97 60.75
C VAL A 275 0.85 -5.04 59.69
N GLU A 276 0.58 -6.31 59.98
CA GLU A 276 0.76 -7.41 59.01
C GLU A 276 -0.14 -7.24 57.78
N GLU A 277 -1.39 -6.84 57.97
CA GLU A 277 -2.32 -6.53 56.87
C GLU A 277 -1.86 -5.30 56.08
N GLY A 278 -1.36 -4.26 56.75
CA GLY A 278 -0.76 -3.08 56.13
C GLY A 278 0.46 -3.42 55.27
N VAL A 279 1.37 -4.27 55.75
CA VAL A 279 2.53 -4.75 54.98
C VAL A 279 2.08 -5.49 53.72
N LYS A 280 1.04 -6.34 53.79
CA LYS A 280 0.51 -7.03 52.61
C LYS A 280 -0.06 -6.04 51.59
N ALA A 281 -0.82 -5.05 52.02
CA ALA A 281 -1.39 -4.03 51.15
C ALA A 281 -0.31 -3.19 50.45
N VAL A 282 0.73 -2.78 51.19
CA VAL A 282 1.85 -2.00 50.65
C VAL A 282 2.69 -2.82 49.66
N ASN A 283 2.91 -4.12 49.93
CA ASN A 283 3.58 -5.00 48.98
C ASN A 283 2.83 -5.14 47.65
N LEU A 284 1.49 -5.24 47.68
CA LEU A 284 0.66 -5.28 46.48
C LEU A 284 0.78 -3.97 45.67
N ALA A 285 0.87 -2.82 46.35
CA ALA A 285 1.13 -1.54 45.70
C ALA A 285 2.52 -1.52 45.04
N GLY A 286 3.55 -2.04 45.71
CA GLY A 286 4.89 -2.19 45.14
C GLY A 286 4.93 -3.08 43.89
N GLN A 287 4.22 -4.20 43.90
CA GLN A 287 4.08 -5.07 42.72
C GLN A 287 3.38 -4.37 41.55
N SER A 288 2.37 -3.55 41.85
CA SER A 288 1.66 -2.77 40.82
C SER A 288 2.58 -1.73 40.17
N LEU A 289 3.42 -1.06 40.95
CA LEU A 289 4.44 -0.12 40.46
C LEU A 289 5.50 -0.82 39.60
N GLU A 290 5.94 -2.03 39.98
CA GLU A 290 6.81 -2.86 39.16
C GLU A 290 6.18 -3.17 37.79
N GLY A 291 4.89 -3.53 37.78
CA GLY A 291 4.13 -3.75 36.55
C GLY A 291 4.06 -2.50 35.66
N ILE A 292 3.89 -1.32 36.27
CA ILE A 292 3.93 -0.03 35.55
C ILE A 292 5.30 0.21 34.93
N LEU A 293 6.40 -0.03 35.66
CA LEU A 293 7.76 0.14 35.14
C LEU A 293 8.02 -0.73 33.91
N GLN A 294 7.60 -2.01 33.96
CA GLN A 294 7.72 -2.93 32.82
C GLN A 294 6.86 -2.51 31.62
N ALA A 295 5.62 -2.09 31.88
CA ALA A 295 4.74 -1.59 30.83
C ALA A 295 5.33 -0.35 30.14
N VAL A 296 5.90 0.58 30.91
CA VAL A 296 6.55 1.79 30.38
C VAL A 296 7.77 1.45 29.52
N GLN A 297 8.60 0.49 29.94
CA GLN A 297 9.73 0.02 29.13
C GLN A 297 9.28 -0.55 27.77
N THR A 298 8.15 -1.26 27.77
CA THR A 298 7.55 -1.79 26.52
C THR A 298 7.11 -0.64 25.63
N VAL A 299 6.42 0.37 26.17
CA VAL A 299 6.01 1.58 25.41
C VAL A 299 7.23 2.30 24.83
N VAL A 300 8.33 2.43 25.57
CA VAL A 300 9.57 3.05 25.06
C VAL A 300 10.12 2.29 23.86
N LYS A 301 10.08 0.96 23.89
CA LYS A 301 10.49 0.13 22.75
C LYS A 301 9.56 0.32 21.56
N ASP A 302 8.25 0.27 21.77
CA ASP A 302 7.26 0.44 20.70
C ASP A 302 7.39 1.82 20.03
N VAL A 303 7.67 2.87 20.82
CA VAL A 303 7.95 4.21 20.31
C VAL A 303 9.19 4.23 19.42
N LYS A 304 10.24 3.47 19.77
CA LYS A 304 11.44 3.36 18.95
C LYS A 304 11.15 2.66 17.61
N ASP A 305 10.39 1.58 17.65
CA ASP A 305 9.96 0.86 16.44
C ASP A 305 9.11 1.76 15.52
N ILE A 306 8.23 2.61 16.09
CA ILE A 306 7.45 3.60 15.33
C ILE A 306 8.37 4.65 14.66
N GLN A 307 9.42 5.11 15.35
CA GLN A 307 10.37 6.07 14.78
C GLN A 307 11.14 5.46 13.61
N ASP A 308 11.58 4.21 13.74
CA ASP A 308 12.33 3.51 12.70
C ASP A 308 11.45 3.24 11.47
N ALA A 309 10.23 2.73 11.68
CA ALA A 309 9.24 2.57 10.60
C ALA A 309 8.89 3.90 9.91
N SER A 310 8.83 5.00 10.67
CA SER A 310 8.60 6.33 10.10
C SER A 310 9.75 6.76 9.18
N ASN A 311 11.01 6.49 9.55
CA ASN A 311 12.17 6.81 8.72
C ASN A 311 12.23 5.95 7.44
N GLU A 312 11.89 4.67 7.55
CA GLU A 312 11.77 3.78 6.37
C GLU A 312 10.68 4.26 5.41
N ASN A 313 9.54 4.72 5.95
CA ASN A 313 8.47 5.29 5.13
C ASN A 313 8.90 6.58 4.41
N ILE A 314 9.67 7.46 5.05
CA ILE A 314 10.24 8.66 4.39
C ILE A 314 11.11 8.24 3.20
N THR A 315 12.04 7.31 3.44
CA THR A 315 12.96 6.81 2.39
C THR A 315 12.19 6.17 1.24
N SER A 316 11.13 5.41 1.56
CA SER A 316 10.27 4.78 0.56
C SER A 316 9.48 5.82 -0.25
N SER A 317 8.92 6.84 0.40
CA SER A 317 8.24 7.95 -0.27
C SER A 317 9.17 8.71 -1.23
N GLU A 318 10.41 9.00 -0.81
CA GLU A 318 11.42 9.63 -1.69
C GLU A 318 11.72 8.77 -2.92
N LYS A 319 11.83 7.45 -2.74
CA LYS A 319 12.02 6.52 -3.85
C LYS A 319 10.81 6.51 -4.81
N ILE A 320 9.59 6.58 -4.28
CA ILE A 320 8.38 6.65 -5.12
C ILE A 320 8.38 7.95 -5.93
N VAL A 321 8.77 9.08 -5.35
CA VAL A 321 8.89 10.35 -6.10
C VAL A 321 9.85 10.18 -7.28
N GLY A 322 11.04 9.60 -7.08
CA GLY A 322 11.97 9.37 -8.19
C GLY A 322 11.46 8.41 -9.27
N LEU A 323 10.64 7.42 -8.89
CA LEU A 323 9.95 6.56 -9.85
C LEU A 323 8.87 7.32 -10.63
N LEU A 324 8.13 8.22 -9.99
CA LEU A 324 7.12 9.05 -10.65
C LEU A 324 7.75 10.00 -11.67
N ASP A 325 8.93 10.56 -11.39
CA ASP A 325 9.67 11.37 -12.37
C ASP A 325 10.00 10.55 -13.63
N SER A 326 10.44 9.29 -13.45
CA SER A 326 10.72 8.39 -14.58
C SER A 326 9.46 8.03 -15.37
N VAL A 327 8.31 7.87 -14.70
CA VAL A 327 7.03 7.64 -15.38
C VAL A 327 6.56 8.90 -16.11
N SER A 328 6.79 10.08 -15.54
CA SER A 328 6.48 11.36 -16.18
C SER A 328 7.27 11.53 -17.48
N GLU A 329 8.57 11.26 -17.47
CA GLU A 329 9.42 11.29 -18.67
C GLU A 329 8.93 10.29 -19.73
N PHE A 330 8.55 9.08 -19.31
CA PHE A 330 7.99 8.08 -20.23
C PHE A 330 6.67 8.53 -20.88
N ILE A 331 5.79 9.19 -20.12
CA ILE A 331 4.52 9.72 -20.66
C ILE A 331 4.79 10.91 -21.59
N GLU A 332 5.71 11.81 -21.26
CA GLU A 332 6.13 12.91 -22.15
C GLU A 332 6.66 12.36 -23.48
N GLN A 333 7.52 11.35 -23.44
CA GLN A 333 8.01 10.70 -24.65
C GLN A 333 6.89 10.03 -25.44
N THR A 334 5.95 9.37 -24.76
CA THR A 334 4.79 8.74 -25.41
C THR A 334 3.91 9.78 -26.10
N ALA A 335 3.67 10.94 -25.47
CA ALA A 335 2.91 12.04 -26.07
C ALA A 335 3.61 12.57 -27.33
N ALA A 336 4.93 12.81 -27.25
CA ALA A 336 5.72 13.26 -28.40
C ALA A 336 5.69 12.25 -29.57
N SER A 337 5.87 10.96 -29.28
CA SER A 337 5.77 9.91 -30.31
C SER A 337 4.36 9.79 -30.89
N THR A 338 3.33 10.04 -30.06
CA THR A 338 1.93 10.04 -30.52
C THR A 338 1.67 11.19 -31.50
N GLU A 339 2.23 12.38 -31.25
CA GLU A 339 2.17 13.51 -32.17
C GLU A 339 2.87 13.21 -33.51
N GLU A 340 4.05 12.59 -33.46
CA GLU A 340 4.81 12.20 -34.66
C GLU A 340 4.08 11.16 -35.51
N VAL A 341 3.48 10.15 -34.87
CA VAL A 341 2.67 9.13 -35.54
C VAL A 341 1.41 9.74 -36.14
N SER A 342 0.77 10.68 -35.44
CA SER A 342 -0.40 11.42 -35.95
C SER A 342 -0.05 12.19 -37.23
N ALA A 343 1.06 12.94 -37.22
CA ALA A 343 1.54 13.68 -38.38
C ALA A 343 1.87 12.75 -39.56
N SER A 344 2.57 11.65 -39.30
CA SER A 344 2.93 10.65 -40.32
C SER A 344 1.69 9.96 -40.92
N THR A 345 0.67 9.73 -40.11
CA THR A 345 -0.61 9.13 -40.55
C THR A 345 -1.40 10.11 -41.44
N GLN A 346 -1.36 11.41 -41.13
CA GLN A 346 -1.96 12.45 -41.98
C GLN A 346 -1.26 12.55 -43.34
N GLU A 347 0.08 12.53 -43.36
CA GLU A 347 0.87 12.55 -44.60
C GLU A 347 0.64 11.29 -45.45
N THR A 348 0.57 10.13 -44.81
CA THR A 348 0.24 8.85 -45.47
C THR A 348 -1.14 8.91 -46.11
N THR A 349 -2.14 9.42 -45.38
CA THR A 349 -3.52 9.55 -45.89
C THR A 349 -3.56 10.49 -47.11
N ALA A 350 -2.90 11.64 -47.05
CA ALA A 350 -2.81 12.57 -48.18
C ALA A 350 -2.11 11.95 -49.42
N SER A 351 -1.09 11.11 -49.17
CA SER A 351 -0.40 10.38 -50.24
C SER A 351 -1.30 9.31 -50.88
N LEU A 352 -2.12 8.62 -50.10
CA LEU A 352 -3.08 7.62 -50.60
C LEU A 352 -4.19 8.27 -51.45
N ASP A 353 -4.67 9.45 -51.07
CA ASP A 353 -5.62 10.22 -51.89
C ASP A 353 -5.01 10.54 -53.26
N THR A 354 -3.74 10.98 -53.28
CA THR A 354 -3.00 11.24 -54.52
C THR A 354 -2.82 9.97 -55.37
N ILE A 355 -2.52 8.82 -54.74
CA ILE A 355 -2.41 7.54 -55.44
C ILE A 355 -3.75 7.13 -56.05
N THR A 356 -4.84 7.31 -55.32
CA THR A 356 -6.20 6.99 -55.78
C THR A 356 -6.53 7.78 -57.04
N ASP A 357 -6.28 9.09 -57.05
CA ASP A 357 -6.48 9.95 -58.22
C ASP A 357 -5.67 9.48 -59.43
N ARG A 358 -4.41 9.08 -59.22
CA ARG A 358 -3.53 8.56 -60.29
C ARG A 358 -3.99 7.22 -60.82
N VAL A 359 -4.45 6.32 -59.96
CA VAL A 359 -4.98 5.01 -60.36
C VAL A 359 -6.23 5.18 -61.22
N ASP A 360 -7.10 6.13 -60.88
CA ASP A 360 -8.29 6.45 -61.69
C ASP A 360 -7.92 7.05 -63.06
N GLU A 361 -6.91 7.91 -63.11
CA GLU A 361 -6.36 8.44 -64.37
C GLU A 361 -5.81 7.31 -65.27
N ILE A 362 -5.00 6.41 -64.71
CA ILE A 362 -4.44 5.25 -65.44
C ILE A 362 -5.53 4.29 -65.91
N LYS A 363 -6.53 4.05 -65.07
CA LYS A 363 -7.69 3.22 -65.42
C LYS A 363 -8.44 3.81 -66.60
N LYS A 364 -8.66 5.13 -66.63
CA LYS A 364 -9.28 5.83 -67.76
C LYS A 364 -8.46 5.70 -69.05
N MET A 365 -7.14 5.92 -68.98
CA MET A 365 -6.24 5.74 -70.13
C MET A 365 -6.24 4.29 -70.64
N SER A 366 -6.26 3.32 -69.73
CA SER A 366 -6.32 1.90 -70.07
C SER A 366 -7.60 1.55 -70.83
N VAL A 367 -8.75 2.06 -70.39
CA VAL A 367 -10.05 1.88 -71.07
C VAL A 367 -10.06 2.54 -72.45
N GLU A 368 -9.48 3.73 -72.57
CA GLU A 368 -9.37 4.45 -73.85
C GLU A 368 -8.47 3.71 -74.85
N LEU A 369 -7.32 3.20 -74.39
CA LEU A 369 -6.45 2.33 -75.18
C LEU A 369 -7.16 1.06 -75.63
N ASN A 370 -7.90 0.41 -74.72
CA ASN A 370 -8.66 -0.80 -75.03
C ASN A 370 -9.72 -0.54 -76.11
N THR A 371 -10.43 0.59 -75.99
CA THR A 371 -11.46 1.03 -76.93
C THR A 371 -10.85 1.35 -78.30
N THR A 372 -9.70 2.01 -78.33
CA THR A 372 -8.98 2.34 -79.57
C THR A 372 -8.50 1.08 -80.29
N VAL A 373 -7.97 0.11 -79.55
CA VAL A 373 -7.53 -1.18 -80.10
C VAL A 373 -8.71 -2.03 -80.58
N HIS A 374 -9.88 -1.93 -79.96
CA HIS A 374 -11.11 -2.62 -80.42
C HIS A 374 -11.59 -2.17 -81.81
N GLN A 375 -11.11 -1.05 -82.34
CA GLN A 375 -11.39 -0.63 -83.73
C GLN A 375 -10.65 -1.52 -84.76
N PHE A 376 -9.64 -2.27 -84.33
CA PHE A 376 -8.86 -3.19 -85.16
C PHE A 376 -9.26 -4.64 -84.87
N LYS A 377 -9.83 -5.31 -85.87
CA LYS A 377 -10.18 -6.72 -85.77
C LYS A 377 -8.97 -7.58 -86.10
N THR A 378 -8.44 -8.29 -85.11
CA THR A 378 -7.26 -9.15 -85.24
C THR A 378 -7.57 -10.63 -85.43
N HIS A 379 -8.83 -11.03 -85.24
CA HIS A 379 -9.31 -12.42 -85.30
C HIS A 379 -10.66 -12.52 -86.01
#